data_AF-C5H8H8-F1
#
_entry.id   AF-C5H8H8-F1
#
_cell.length_a   1.000
_cell.length_b   1.000
_cell.length_c   1.000
_cell.angle_alpha   90.00
_cell.angle_beta   90.00
_cell.angle_gamma   90.00
#
_symmetry.space_group_name_H-M   'P 1'
#
loop_
_entity.id
_entity.type
_entity.pdbx_description
1 polymer ?
#
loop_
_entity_poly.entity_id
_entity_poly.type
_entity_poly.pdbx_seq_one_letter_code
_entity_poly.pdbx_strand_id
1 'polypeptide(L)' 'PMFFLKTDVMSGLMTVFSFNFDMLGLFFGQCSEICGINHSFMPILVEITLFDFFKLNLLTNWLFYFCWSESKY' A
#
# COMPACT_ATOMS: atom_id res chain seq x y z
N PRO A 1 3.10 1.79 13.86
CA PRO A 1 2.12 2.12 12.79
C PRO A 1 0.70 1.83 13.30
N MET A 2 -0.33 2.52 12.81
CA MET A 2 -1.68 2.54 13.39
C MET A 2 -2.36 1.17 13.48
N PHE A 3 -1.97 0.22 12.61
CA PHE A 3 -2.53 -1.14 12.57
C PHE A 3 -1.59 -2.24 13.05
N PHE A 4 -0.38 -1.91 13.53
CA PHE A 4 0.64 -2.90 13.96
C PHE A 4 0.89 -4.04 12.94
N LEU A 5 0.65 -3.78 11.65
CA LEU A 5 0.89 -4.73 10.58
C LEU A 5 2.35 -4.67 10.14
N LYS A 6 2.99 -5.84 10.05
CA LYS A 6 4.28 -6.06 9.40
C LYS A 6 4.25 -7.44 8.74
N THR A 7 4.59 -7.48 7.46
CA THR A 7 4.81 -8.72 6.71
C THR A 7 6.03 -8.52 5.82
N ASP A 8 6.95 -9.47 5.86
CA ASP A 8 8.18 -9.38 5.08
C ASP A 8 7.94 -9.87 3.64
N VAL A 9 8.53 -9.18 2.67
CA VAL A 9 8.48 -9.57 1.27
C VAL A 9 9.72 -10.39 0.95
N MET A 10 9.54 -11.67 0.68
CA MET A 10 10.61 -12.61 0.34
C MET A 10 10.41 -13.13 -1.09
N SER A 11 11.47 -13.09 -1.90
CA SER A 11 11.41 -13.54 -3.29
C SER A 11 11.01 -15.02 -3.36
N GLY A 12 9.99 -15.34 -4.17
CA GLY A 12 9.50 -16.71 -4.34
C GLY A 12 8.48 -17.16 -3.28
N LEU A 13 8.10 -16.31 -2.34
CA LEU A 13 7.07 -16.58 -1.33
C LEU A 13 5.91 -15.58 -1.47
N MET A 14 4.67 -16.09 -1.54
CA MET A 14 3.46 -15.27 -1.48
C MET A 14 2.88 -15.33 -0.08
N THR A 15 3.10 -14.29 0.71
CA THR A 15 2.50 -14.12 2.03
C THR A 15 1.19 -13.36 1.90
N VAL A 16 0.07 -13.98 2.30
CA VAL A 16 -1.26 -13.34 2.32
C VAL A 16 -1.66 -13.10 3.77
N PHE A 17 -2.16 -11.91 4.07
CA PHE A 17 -2.77 -11.59 5.36
C PHE A 17 -4.14 -10.95 5.14
N SER A 18 -5.05 -11.18 6.08
CA SER A 18 -6.38 -10.60 6.08
C SER A 18 -6.50 -9.66 7.27
N PHE A 19 -6.91 -8.42 7.01
CA PHE A 19 -7.11 -7.41 8.03
C PHE A 19 -8.42 -6.67 7.78
N ASN A 20 -9.16 -6.41 8.85
CA ASN A 20 -10.39 -5.62 8.81
C ASN A 20 -10.11 -4.26 9.43
N PHE A 21 -10.63 -3.21 8.82
CA PHE A 21 -10.40 -1.84 9.25
C PHE A 21 -11.65 -1.29 9.94
N ASP A 22 -11.49 -0.85 11.18
CA ASP A 22 -12.60 -0.33 11.99
C ASP A 22 -12.86 1.17 11.76
N MET A 23 -11.95 1.87 11.07
CA MET A 23 -12.02 3.31 10.86
C MET A 23 -11.68 3.68 9.41
N LEU A 24 -12.39 4.68 8.89
CA LEU A 24 -12.13 5.32 7.60
C LEU A 24 -10.95 6.30 7.72
N GLY A 25 -10.16 6.45 6.65
CA GLY A 25 -9.06 7.43 6.64
C GLY A 25 -7.86 7.03 5.79
N LEU A 26 -6.79 7.80 5.93
CA LEU A 26 -5.49 7.58 5.28
C LEU A 26 -4.47 7.07 6.29
N PHE A 27 -3.80 5.98 5.94
CA PHE A 27 -2.83 5.32 6.81
C PHE A 27 -1.50 5.18 6.09
N PHE A 28 -0.43 5.51 6.82
CA PHE A 28 0.93 5.57 6.29
C PHE A 28 1.80 4.49 6.93
N GLY A 29 2.64 3.87 6.11
CA GLY A 29 3.66 2.91 6.50
C GLY A 29 4.97 3.19 5.77
N GLN A 30 6.04 2.55 6.23
CA GLN A 30 7.35 2.55 5.58
C GLN A 30 7.88 1.12 5.52
N CYS A 31 8.79 0.88 4.58
CA CYS A 31 9.56 -0.36 4.57
C CYS A 31 10.27 -0.54 5.92
N SER A 32 10.24 -1.75 6.46
CA SER A 32 10.75 -2.05 7.82
C SER A 32 11.92 -3.03 7.85
N GLU A 33 12.49 -3.32 6.67
CA GLU A 33 13.65 -4.18 6.46
C GLU A 33 14.54 -3.56 5.39
N ILE A 34 15.85 -3.45 5.63
CA ILE A 34 16.78 -2.82 4.69
C ILE A 34 16.76 -3.56 3.35
N CYS A 35 16.37 -2.85 2.29
CA CYS A 35 16.20 -3.40 0.94
C CYS A 35 17.05 -2.71 -0.15
N GLY A 36 17.96 -1.80 0.23
CA GLY A 36 18.87 -1.10 -0.69
C GLY A 36 19.01 0.39 -0.40
N ILE A 37 19.63 1.13 -1.32
CA ILE A 37 19.94 2.57 -1.18
C ILE A 37 18.67 3.42 -0.99
N ASN A 38 17.58 3.03 -1.63
CA ASN A 38 16.31 3.77 -1.58
C ASN A 38 15.35 3.27 -0.49
N HIS A 39 15.85 2.49 0.47
CA HIS A 39 15.02 1.87 1.51
C HIS A 39 14.14 2.87 2.28
N SER A 40 14.62 4.11 2.49
CA SER A 40 13.86 5.18 3.17
C SER A 40 12.83 5.89 2.29
N PHE A 41 12.91 5.76 0.96
CA PHE A 41 12.07 6.47 -0.01
C PHE A 41 10.92 5.62 -0.54
N MET A 42 10.55 4.56 0.18
CA MET A 42 9.44 3.66 -0.17
C MET A 42 8.33 3.73 0.91
N PRO A 43 7.47 4.77 0.88
CA PRO A 43 6.31 4.84 1.74
C PRO A 43 5.17 3.95 1.20
N ILE A 44 4.34 3.47 2.12
CA ILE A 44 3.10 2.73 1.82
C ILE A 44 1.94 3.62 2.26
N LEU A 45 0.97 3.85 1.38
CA LEU A 45 -0.26 4.58 1.67
C LEU A 45 -1.46 3.66 1.47
N VAL A 46 -2.33 3.59 2.48
CA VAL A 46 -3.59 2.86 2.43
C VAL A 46 -4.71 3.85 2.68
N GLU A 47 -5.62 3.94 1.72
CA GLU A 47 -6.85 4.74 1.83
C GLU A 47 -8.03 3.81 2.09
N ILE A 48 -8.83 4.16 3.10
CA ILE A 48 -9.99 3.39 3.55
C ILE A 48 -11.23 4.25 3.41
N THR A 49 -12.06 3.87 2.46
CA THR A 49 -13.31 4.56 2.12
C THR A 49 -14.49 3.60 2.15
N LEU A 50 -15.69 4.16 2.16
CA LEU A 50 -16.92 3.37 1.95
C LEU A 50 -16.95 2.79 0.53
N PHE A 51 -17.71 1.72 0.35
CA PHE A 51 -17.76 0.97 -0.91
C PHE A 51 -18.26 1.78 -2.10
N ASP A 52 -19.20 2.70 -1.90
CA ASP A 52 -19.72 3.56 -2.97
C ASP A 52 -18.66 4.54 -3.47
N PHE A 53 -17.92 5.16 -2.53
CA PHE A 53 -16.80 6.03 -2.85
C PHE A 53 -15.64 5.25 -3.50
N PHE A 54 -15.36 4.03 -3.04
CA PHE A 54 -14.37 3.16 -3.66
C PHE A 54 -14.71 2.88 -5.12
N LYS A 55 -15.98 2.56 -5.44
CA LYS A 55 -16.42 2.35 -6.83
C LYS A 55 -16.30 3.61 -7.69
N LEU A 56 -16.69 4.76 -7.15
CA LEU A 56 -16.58 6.04 -7.86
C LEU A 56 -15.11 6.37 -8.13
N ASN A 57 -14.25 6.28 -7.12
CA ASN A 57 -12.81 6.48 -7.25
C ASN A 57 -12.19 5.51 -8.24
N LEU A 58 -12.61 4.23 -8.21
CA LEU A 58 -12.16 3.25 -9.20
C LEU A 58 -12.49 3.76 -10.59
N LEU A 59 -13.74 4.14 -10.87
CA LEU A 59 -14.21 4.59 -12.19
C LEU A 59 -13.60 5.92 -12.67
N THR A 60 -13.33 6.86 -11.76
CA THR A 60 -12.79 8.19 -12.12
C THR A 60 -11.27 8.23 -12.20
N ASN A 61 -10.56 7.40 -11.42
CA ASN A 61 -9.10 7.36 -11.37
C ASN A 61 -8.45 6.27 -12.24
N TRP A 62 -9.13 5.75 -13.28
CA TRP A 62 -8.50 4.89 -14.30
C TRP A 62 -7.28 5.53 -15.01
N LEU A 63 -7.04 6.83 -14.79
CA LEU A 63 -5.85 7.55 -15.27
C LEU A 63 -4.71 7.70 -14.25
N PHE A 64 -4.82 7.19 -13.02
CA PHE A 64 -3.81 7.41 -11.96
C PHE A 64 -3.25 6.17 -11.27
N TYR A 65 -3.53 4.97 -11.78
CA TYR A 65 -2.87 3.73 -11.32
C TYR A 65 -1.96 3.13 -12.40
N PHE A 66 -1.04 3.95 -12.92
CA PHE A 66 0.15 3.49 -13.64
C PHE A 66 1.30 4.48 -13.43
N CYS A 67 1.75 4.63 -12.18
CA CYS A 67 3.03 5.28 -11.91
C CYS A 67 3.69 4.74 -10.64
N TRP A 68 3.81 3.41 -10.55
CA TRP A 68 4.88 2.76 -9.79
C TRP A 68 5.30 1.43 -10.45
N SER A 69 5.25 1.37 -11.79
CA SER A 69 5.98 0.35 -12.56
C SER A 69 7.12 0.96 -13.37
N GLU A 70 7.34 2.27 -13.26
CA GLU A 70 8.37 3.02 -13.98
C GLU A 70 9.20 3.88 -13.02
N SER A 71 9.70 3.29 -11.94
CA SER A 71 10.99 3.74 -11.40
C SER A 71 11.99 2.63 -11.65
N LYS A 72 12.53 2.65 -12.87
CA LYS A 72 13.74 1.90 -13.24
C LYS A 72 14.81 2.15 -12.19
N TYR A 73 15.08 1.13 -11.38
CA TYR A 73 16.42 0.63 -11.10
C TYR A 73 16.32 -0.89 -10.99
#